data_AF-A0A3D5DKY2-F1
#
_entry.id   AF-A0A3D5DKY2-F1
#
_cell.length_a   1.000
_cell.length_b   1.000
_cell.length_c   1.000
_cell.angle_alpha   90.00
_cell.angle_beta   90.00
_cell.angle_gamma   90.00
#
_symmetry.space_group_name_H-M   'P 1'
#
loop_
_entity.id
_entity.type
_entity.pdbx_description
1 polymer ?
#
loop_
_entity_poly.entity_id
_entity_poly.type
_entity_poly.pdbx_seq_one_letter_code
_entity_poly.pdbx_strand_id
1 'polypeptide(L)'
;MKPWPRALAVPAAVLLAVLAACGAQQAGSRGAHTRLAAASVPAFGHIFVIMEENKDYSQIIGSSAAPYLNSLLSRGASASNMDAVTHPSVNNYLADVSGQTYTTVPPAVGSPISDSCTPADSGCSTTATNLFDEIEASGRTWGAYMEDMPSACYTSYSSANYVERHNPVPYFSQIRDSASRCANDKPYTALAGDLASAATTPNFVWITPNQQDDMHNGTIQQGDTWAQSNVPKILSSPAWTTQHSLLVITWDENANQNDGNHIPFIALSSDGSIAPGTVDSTHYTMYSFLRTVEDAWGLAPMHAGDIGASGMAALFTGAAPPSPSRTQTSPSPTQTSPSPTPTGTQPPQRPLRAAFMYAWYPENWTHGGTYPASHWRPVAGYYSEDSKAQIERQITELNYGRIQHGILSWWGPGSKTDQRVAPILADSAGRDMYWSLYYEPAYTGQAALSSDLAYIHSHYASDPHYWVYDGKPVLFAYTRSVSSCTDVANWMAANAGRFFIDAQVFAGYRNCAVQPDSWHQYSPATRSDDQAGYSYSVSPGFWKYGETRARLARSVSAFRSAVAAMVASKEPFQLVTTFNEWNEGTAVEPATAWASPSGYGQYLDVLHAYPTN
;
A
#
# COMPACT_ATOMS: atom_id res chain seq x y z
N MET A 1 -91.71 -20.08 13.88
CA MET A 1 -91.61 -20.65 12.51
C MET A 1 -90.49 -19.90 11.77
N LYS A 2 -89.57 -20.67 11.16
CA LYS A 2 -88.48 -20.40 10.18
C LYS A 2 -88.32 -18.98 9.54
N PRO A 3 -87.18 -18.64 8.87
CA PRO A 3 -85.75 -18.96 9.07
C PRO A 3 -84.77 -17.77 8.73
N TRP A 4 -83.45 -18.07 8.72
CA TRP A 4 -82.22 -17.31 8.35
C TRP A 4 -82.19 -16.47 7.03
N PRO A 5 -81.21 -15.53 6.87
CA PRO A 5 -79.89 -15.87 6.27
C PRO A 5 -78.62 -15.28 6.95
N ARG A 6 -77.51 -16.04 6.75
CA ARG A 6 -76.05 -15.75 6.81
C ARG A 6 -75.59 -15.10 5.47
N ALA A 7 -74.41 -14.56 5.19
CA ALA A 7 -73.14 -14.16 5.83
C ALA A 7 -72.21 -13.56 4.72
N LEU A 8 -71.02 -13.07 5.11
CA LEU A 8 -69.70 -12.93 4.40
C LEU A 8 -69.14 -11.48 4.53
N ALA A 9 -67.88 -11.18 4.87
CA ALA A 9 -66.66 -11.91 5.31
C ALA A 9 -65.66 -10.83 5.90
N VAL A 10 -64.99 -10.95 7.08
CA VAL A 10 -63.71 -11.64 7.45
C VAL A 10 -62.41 -10.85 7.07
N PRO A 11 -61.29 -10.81 7.84
CA PRO A 11 -61.03 -10.72 9.31
C PRO A 11 -59.83 -9.79 9.69
N ALA A 12 -59.38 -9.86 10.96
CA ALA A 12 -58.35 -9.05 11.64
C ALA A 12 -57.13 -9.86 12.17
N ALA A 13 -56.02 -9.17 12.54
CA ALA A 13 -54.94 -9.58 13.47
C ALA A 13 -54.16 -8.30 13.92
N VAL A 14 -54.15 -7.78 15.16
CA VAL A 14 -53.60 -8.18 16.51
C VAL A 14 -52.05 -8.17 16.52
N LEU A 15 -51.26 -7.42 17.34
CA LEU A 15 -51.08 -7.28 18.81
C LEU A 15 -50.39 -5.92 19.15
N LEU A 16 -50.88 -5.07 20.06
CA LEU A 16 -50.66 -4.92 21.53
C LEU A 16 -49.32 -4.32 22.03
N ALA A 17 -49.44 -3.33 22.93
CA ALA A 17 -48.42 -2.44 23.45
C ALA A 17 -48.27 -2.52 24.99
N VAL A 18 -47.26 -1.77 25.49
CA VAL A 18 -47.05 -1.18 26.84
C VAL A 18 -46.12 -1.94 27.82
N LEU A 19 -44.94 -1.35 28.12
CA LEU A 19 -44.55 -0.77 29.43
C LEU A 19 -43.05 -0.42 29.47
N ALA A 20 -42.70 0.83 29.82
CA ALA A 20 -41.77 1.22 30.90
C ALA A 20 -41.31 2.69 30.77
N ALA A 21 -41.38 3.45 31.86
CA ALA A 21 -40.87 4.80 32.00
C ALA A 21 -40.06 4.96 33.31
N CYS A 22 -39.21 6.00 33.34
CA CYS A 22 -38.34 6.53 34.42
C CYS A 22 -37.03 5.78 34.69
N GLY A 23 -35.84 6.40 34.77
CA GLY A 23 -35.41 7.78 34.63
C GLY A 23 -33.90 7.95 34.94
N ALA A 24 -33.34 9.06 34.46
CA ALA A 24 -32.07 9.72 34.84
C ALA A 24 -30.72 9.04 34.53
N GLN A 25 -29.92 9.67 33.64
CA GLN A 25 -28.57 10.13 33.97
C GLN A 25 -27.97 11.09 32.92
N GLN A 26 -27.73 12.32 33.39
CA GLN A 26 -26.70 13.31 33.06
C GLN A 26 -26.34 13.62 31.61
N ALA A 27 -26.69 14.85 31.23
CA ALA A 27 -26.01 15.65 30.23
C ALA A 27 -24.53 15.84 30.59
N GLY A 28 -23.64 15.14 29.85
CA GLY A 28 -22.24 15.49 29.73
C GLY A 28 -22.04 16.27 28.44
N SER A 29 -21.74 17.56 28.57
CA SER A 29 -21.30 18.42 27.47
C SER A 29 -20.14 17.76 26.74
N ARG A 30 -20.38 17.27 25.51
CA ARG A 30 -19.30 16.97 24.57
C ARG A 30 -18.62 18.31 24.26
N GLY A 31 -17.48 18.55 24.91
CA GLY A 31 -16.58 19.62 24.51
C GLY A 31 -16.33 19.48 23.02
N ALA A 32 -16.68 20.52 22.27
CA ALA A 32 -16.22 20.67 20.91
C ALA A 32 -14.69 20.79 20.97
N HIS A 33 -14.01 19.65 20.88
CA HIS A 33 -12.61 19.65 20.48
C HIS A 33 -12.61 20.08 19.02
N THR A 34 -12.44 21.37 18.80
CA THR A 34 -12.07 21.92 17.50
C THR A 34 -10.74 21.25 17.13
N ARG A 35 -10.80 20.19 16.33
CA ARG A 35 -9.62 19.62 15.69
C ARG A 35 -9.01 20.75 14.88
N LEU A 36 -7.77 21.11 15.17
CA LEU A 36 -6.95 21.87 14.22
C LEU A 36 -6.94 21.05 12.92
N ALA A 37 -7.45 21.66 11.85
CA ALA A 37 -7.56 21.02 10.54
C ALA A 37 -6.14 20.66 10.04
N ALA A 38 -5.82 19.36 10.06
CA ALA A 38 -4.89 18.81 9.10
C ALA A 38 -5.48 19.07 7.71
N ALA A 39 -4.65 19.47 6.74
CA ALA A 39 -5.11 19.88 5.42
C ALA A 39 -6.05 18.83 4.81
N SER A 40 -7.33 19.16 4.76
CA SER A 40 -8.36 18.30 4.18
C SER A 40 -8.36 18.51 2.68
N VAL A 41 -8.42 17.43 1.90
CA VAL A 41 -8.78 17.51 0.48
C VAL A 41 -10.07 18.35 0.37
N PRO A 42 -10.11 19.40 -0.48
CA PRO A 42 -11.30 20.21 -0.63
C PRO A 42 -12.50 19.37 -1.09
N ALA A 43 -13.69 19.73 -0.62
CA ALA A 43 -14.91 19.12 -1.13
C ALA A 43 -15.26 19.72 -2.50
N PHE A 44 -15.31 18.87 -3.53
CA PHE A 44 -15.69 19.27 -4.88
C PHE A 44 -17.16 18.94 -5.16
N GLY A 45 -17.86 19.80 -5.89
CA GLY A 45 -19.16 19.49 -6.49
C GLY A 45 -19.04 18.53 -7.67
N HIS A 46 -17.97 18.69 -8.47
CA HIS A 46 -17.68 17.85 -9.63
C HIS A 46 -16.20 17.47 -9.72
N ILE A 47 -15.91 16.21 -10.01
CA ILE A 47 -14.56 15.68 -10.26
C ILE A 47 -14.56 15.07 -11.66
N PHE A 48 -13.73 15.61 -12.54
CA PHE A 48 -13.51 15.14 -13.91
C PHE A 48 -12.17 14.41 -13.98
N VAL A 49 -12.16 13.24 -14.61
CA VAL A 49 -10.98 12.42 -14.85
C VAL A 49 -10.87 12.17 -16.34
N ILE A 50 -9.72 12.45 -16.92
CA ILE A 50 -9.34 12.02 -18.26
C ILE A 50 -8.21 11.00 -18.09
N MET A 51 -8.44 9.77 -18.54
CA MET A 51 -7.46 8.69 -18.54
C MET A 51 -6.83 8.58 -19.93
N GLU A 52 -5.55 8.88 -20.02
CA GLU A 52 -4.69 8.73 -21.20
C GLU A 52 -3.84 7.45 -21.07
N GLU A 53 -3.04 7.11 -22.08
CA GLU A 53 -2.42 5.78 -22.17
C GLU A 53 -0.90 5.77 -22.39
N ASN A 54 -0.23 4.84 -21.70
CA ASN A 54 1.08 4.31 -22.08
C ASN A 54 2.19 5.37 -22.28
N LYS A 55 2.35 6.33 -21.34
CA LYS A 55 3.41 7.36 -21.40
C LYS A 55 4.13 7.53 -20.09
N ASP A 56 5.46 7.68 -20.16
CA ASP A 56 6.26 8.06 -19.00
C ASP A 56 6.02 9.54 -18.66
N TYR A 57 6.14 9.90 -17.37
CA TYR A 57 6.10 11.29 -16.90
C TYR A 57 6.95 12.23 -17.78
N SER A 58 8.18 11.80 -18.09
CA SER A 58 9.15 12.60 -18.87
C SER A 58 8.83 12.75 -20.35
N GLN A 59 7.96 11.90 -20.91
CA GLN A 59 7.52 12.01 -22.30
C GLN A 59 6.47 13.12 -22.48
N ILE A 60 5.73 13.43 -21.42
CA ILE A 60 4.67 14.46 -21.43
C ILE A 60 5.16 15.74 -20.75
N ILE A 61 5.56 15.67 -19.48
CA ILE A 61 5.87 16.88 -18.70
C ILE A 61 7.21 17.47 -19.15
N GLY A 62 7.19 18.74 -19.54
CA GLY A 62 8.32 19.46 -20.14
C GLY A 62 8.52 19.18 -21.64
N SER A 63 7.71 18.32 -22.24
CA SER A 63 7.85 17.92 -23.64
C SER A 63 7.20 18.92 -24.60
N SER A 64 7.92 19.32 -25.65
CA SER A 64 7.36 20.12 -26.74
C SER A 64 6.36 19.35 -27.61
N ALA A 65 6.23 18.04 -27.42
CA ALA A 65 5.24 17.22 -28.08
C ALA A 65 3.83 17.37 -27.50
N ALA A 66 3.72 17.84 -26.25
CA ALA A 66 2.46 18.02 -25.52
C ALA A 66 2.27 19.49 -25.06
N PRO A 67 2.30 20.48 -25.98
CA PRO A 67 2.28 21.89 -25.60
C PRO A 67 1.00 22.32 -24.87
N TYR A 68 -0.17 21.77 -25.21
CA TYR A 68 -1.42 22.12 -24.54
C TYR A 68 -1.46 21.55 -23.11
N LEU A 69 -1.16 20.27 -22.92
CA LEU A 69 -1.12 19.64 -21.59
C LEU A 69 -0.14 20.36 -20.67
N ASN A 70 1.05 20.71 -21.17
CA ASN A 70 2.02 21.49 -20.39
C ASN A 70 1.55 22.92 -20.09
N SER A 71 0.74 23.53 -20.97
CA SER A 71 0.19 24.86 -20.71
C SER A 71 -0.76 24.87 -19.50
N LEU A 72 -1.42 23.74 -19.20
CA LEU A 72 -2.32 23.61 -18.05
C LEU A 72 -1.60 23.76 -16.71
N LEU A 73 -0.32 23.33 -16.64
CA LEU A 73 0.50 23.43 -15.42
C LEU A 73 0.67 24.87 -14.94
N SER A 74 0.64 25.85 -15.84
CA SER A 74 0.69 27.28 -15.49
C SER A 74 -0.48 27.76 -14.62
N ARG A 75 -1.53 26.94 -14.49
CA ARG A 75 -2.75 27.20 -13.71
C ARG A 75 -3.17 26.02 -12.83
N GLY A 76 -2.34 24.99 -12.76
CA GLY A 76 -2.63 23.73 -12.07
C GLY A 76 -1.42 23.20 -11.33
N ALA A 77 -1.44 21.89 -11.09
CA ALA A 77 -0.37 21.15 -10.45
C ALA A 77 0.05 19.93 -11.26
N SER A 78 1.26 19.46 -11.00
CA SER A 78 1.70 18.11 -11.36
C SER A 78 2.16 17.34 -10.13
N ALA A 79 1.81 16.06 -10.05
CA ALA A 79 2.48 15.13 -9.14
C ALA A 79 3.67 14.52 -9.88
N SER A 80 4.89 14.90 -9.49
CA SER A 80 6.11 14.50 -10.19
C SER A 80 6.61 13.11 -9.82
N ASN A 81 5.96 12.44 -8.88
CA ASN A 81 6.35 11.12 -8.36
C ASN A 81 5.09 10.24 -8.22
N MET A 82 4.40 10.04 -9.35
CA MET A 82 3.17 9.26 -9.45
C MET A 82 3.45 7.97 -10.22
N ASP A 83 3.14 6.82 -9.63
CA ASP A 83 3.29 5.52 -10.28
C ASP A 83 1.93 4.87 -10.56
N ALA A 84 1.81 4.27 -11.74
CA ALA A 84 0.71 3.36 -12.04
C ALA A 84 0.87 2.03 -11.28
N VAL A 85 -0.25 1.35 -11.05
CA VAL A 85 -0.29 0.22 -10.11
C VAL A 85 0.31 -1.05 -10.72
N THR A 86 0.09 -1.28 -12.01
CA THR A 86 0.49 -2.53 -12.66
C THR A 86 0.68 -2.36 -14.17
N HIS A 87 0.95 -3.48 -14.83
CA HIS A 87 0.96 -3.65 -16.28
C HIS A 87 0.31 -5.01 -16.59
N PRO A 88 -0.49 -5.16 -17.66
CA PRO A 88 -0.92 -4.13 -18.62
C PRO A 88 -2.21 -3.37 -18.20
N SER A 89 -2.67 -2.47 -19.07
CA SER A 89 -3.68 -1.42 -18.87
C SER A 89 -4.92 -1.77 -18.04
N VAL A 90 -5.67 -2.86 -18.34
CA VAL A 90 -7.04 -3.02 -17.80
C VAL A 90 -7.10 -2.94 -16.27
N ASN A 91 -6.07 -3.46 -15.61
CA ASN A 91 -6.04 -3.49 -14.15
C ASN A 91 -5.67 -2.14 -13.53
N ASN A 92 -5.07 -1.21 -14.28
CA ASN A 92 -4.88 0.17 -13.85
C ASN A 92 -6.22 0.93 -13.83
N TYR A 93 -7.03 0.79 -14.88
CA TYR A 93 -8.40 1.35 -14.90
C TYR A 93 -9.25 0.81 -13.75
N LEU A 94 -9.20 -0.50 -13.51
CA LEU A 94 -9.92 -1.13 -12.40
C LEU A 94 -9.37 -0.70 -11.04
N ALA A 95 -8.05 -0.58 -10.90
CA ALA A 95 -7.42 -0.11 -9.66
C ALA A 95 -7.87 1.31 -9.29
N ASP A 96 -7.99 2.19 -10.28
CA ASP A 96 -8.33 3.60 -10.08
C ASP A 96 -9.77 3.82 -9.63
N VAL A 97 -10.67 2.87 -9.93
CA VAL A 97 -12.10 2.97 -9.53
C VAL A 97 -12.53 1.92 -8.51
N SER A 98 -11.66 0.99 -8.11
CA SER A 98 -12.01 -0.03 -7.12
C SER A 98 -11.00 -0.18 -5.99
N GLY A 99 -9.80 0.36 -6.07
CA GLY A 99 -8.80 0.21 -5.01
C GLY A 99 -8.12 -1.17 -5.00
N GLN A 100 -8.25 -1.98 -6.05
CA GLN A 100 -7.53 -3.25 -6.20
C GLN A 100 -7.36 -3.68 -7.65
N THR A 101 -6.44 -4.62 -7.89
CA THR A 101 -6.31 -5.32 -9.18
C THR A 101 -6.98 -6.70 -9.13
N TYR A 102 -7.32 -7.24 -10.29
CA TYR A 102 -8.02 -8.51 -10.48
C TYR A 102 -7.14 -9.52 -11.25
N THR A 103 -5.81 -9.46 -11.05
CA THR A 103 -4.79 -10.21 -11.80
C THR A 103 -4.53 -11.64 -11.28
N THR A 104 -5.19 -12.09 -10.21
CA THR A 104 -4.93 -13.41 -9.60
C THR A 104 -6.19 -14.26 -9.49
N VAL A 105 -6.03 -15.60 -9.51
CA VAL A 105 -7.07 -16.55 -9.06
C VAL A 105 -6.69 -17.08 -7.67
N PRO A 106 -7.62 -17.15 -6.70
CA PRO A 106 -8.94 -16.55 -6.66
C PRO A 106 -8.98 -15.32 -5.73
N PRO A 107 -9.49 -14.18 -6.21
CA PRO A 107 -10.46 -13.45 -5.42
C PRO A 107 -11.66 -13.02 -6.30
N ALA A 108 -12.88 -13.27 -5.83
CA ALA A 108 -14.18 -12.76 -6.32
C ALA A 108 -14.60 -13.01 -7.79
N VAL A 109 -13.68 -13.21 -8.73
CA VAL A 109 -13.91 -13.42 -10.16
C VAL A 109 -13.41 -14.81 -10.54
N GLY A 110 -14.20 -15.56 -11.30
CA GLY A 110 -13.88 -16.96 -11.65
C GLY A 110 -12.57 -17.15 -12.42
N SER A 111 -11.99 -16.07 -12.98
CA SER A 111 -10.73 -16.00 -13.72
C SER A 111 -10.05 -14.63 -13.47
N PRO A 112 -8.72 -14.48 -13.65
CA PRO A 112 -8.09 -13.17 -13.62
C PRO A 112 -8.64 -12.31 -14.74
N ILE A 113 -8.87 -11.03 -14.47
CA ILE A 113 -9.14 -10.06 -15.52
C ILE A 113 -7.79 -9.63 -16.11
N SER A 114 -7.65 -9.78 -17.42
CA SER A 114 -6.47 -9.39 -18.19
C SER A 114 -6.88 -8.76 -19.50
N ASP A 115 -6.01 -7.98 -20.13
CA ASP A 115 -6.23 -7.30 -21.42
C ASP A 115 -6.66 -8.19 -22.59
N SER A 116 -6.45 -9.50 -22.47
CA SER A 116 -6.87 -10.49 -23.46
C SER A 116 -8.32 -10.97 -23.27
N CYS A 117 -9.04 -10.48 -22.26
CA CYS A 117 -10.42 -10.85 -22.04
C CYS A 117 -11.35 -9.64 -21.84
N THR A 118 -12.61 -9.87 -22.19
CA THR A 118 -13.67 -8.87 -22.17
C THR A 118 -14.73 -9.24 -21.13
N PRO A 119 -15.58 -8.32 -20.67
CA PRO A 119 -16.68 -8.59 -19.75
C PRO A 119 -17.73 -9.55 -20.30
N ALA A 120 -17.78 -9.73 -21.63
CA ALA A 120 -18.62 -10.76 -22.24
C ALA A 120 -18.09 -12.18 -21.99
N ASP A 121 -16.80 -12.33 -21.68
CA ASP A 121 -16.17 -13.61 -21.40
C ASP A 121 -16.45 -14.09 -19.96
N SER A 122 -16.66 -15.40 -19.83
CA SER A 122 -16.91 -16.03 -18.53
C SER A 122 -15.72 -15.82 -17.58
N GLY A 123 -15.98 -15.16 -16.46
CA GLY A 123 -14.97 -14.92 -15.42
C GLY A 123 -14.19 -13.61 -15.57
N CYS A 124 -14.45 -12.81 -16.61
CA CYS A 124 -13.80 -11.52 -16.84
C CYS A 124 -14.67 -10.33 -16.44
N SER A 125 -15.49 -10.49 -15.40
CA SER A 125 -16.26 -9.40 -14.79
C SER A 125 -16.50 -9.70 -13.31
N THR A 126 -16.44 -8.66 -12.48
CA THR A 126 -16.52 -8.73 -11.01
C THR A 126 -17.82 -8.12 -10.50
N THR A 127 -18.12 -8.40 -9.23
CA THR A 127 -19.19 -7.74 -8.45
C THR A 127 -18.64 -6.98 -7.25
N ALA A 128 -17.32 -6.82 -7.18
CA ALA A 128 -16.67 -6.09 -6.12
C ALA A 128 -17.18 -4.63 -6.05
N THR A 129 -17.27 -4.12 -4.83
CA THR A 129 -17.60 -2.72 -4.55
C THR A 129 -16.65 -1.80 -5.29
N ASN A 130 -17.15 -0.72 -5.86
CA ASN A 130 -16.34 0.21 -6.62
C ASN A 130 -16.85 1.64 -6.39
N LEU A 131 -16.07 2.60 -6.86
CA LEU A 131 -16.30 4.02 -6.63
C LEU A 131 -17.69 4.45 -7.12
N PHE A 132 -18.21 3.84 -8.18
CA PHE A 132 -19.56 4.12 -8.69
C PHE A 132 -20.65 3.71 -7.69
N ASP A 133 -20.46 2.61 -6.95
CA ASP A 133 -21.36 2.19 -5.87
C ASP A 133 -21.33 3.21 -4.71
N GLU A 134 -20.15 3.66 -4.30
CA GLU A 134 -19.99 4.62 -3.19
C GLU A 134 -20.53 6.02 -3.55
N ILE A 135 -20.33 6.46 -4.79
CA ILE A 135 -20.89 7.72 -5.30
C ILE A 135 -22.42 7.69 -5.20
N GLU A 136 -23.06 6.62 -5.72
CA GLU A 136 -24.51 6.45 -5.65
C GLU A 136 -25.01 6.38 -4.21
N ALA A 137 -24.32 5.63 -3.34
CA ALA A 137 -24.67 5.50 -1.92
C ALA A 137 -24.61 6.84 -1.17
N SER A 138 -23.73 7.75 -1.61
CA SER A 138 -23.61 9.10 -1.05
C SER A 138 -24.66 10.09 -1.58
N GLY A 139 -25.53 9.65 -2.49
CA GLY A 139 -26.54 10.50 -3.15
C GLY A 139 -25.97 11.37 -4.28
N ARG A 140 -24.75 11.10 -4.72
CA ARG A 140 -24.09 11.76 -5.86
C ARG A 140 -24.31 10.95 -7.15
N THR A 141 -24.05 11.58 -8.28
CA THR A 141 -24.19 10.98 -9.61
C THR A 141 -22.82 10.77 -10.27
N TRP A 142 -22.73 9.79 -11.16
CA TRP A 142 -21.54 9.56 -11.99
C TRP A 142 -21.91 9.36 -13.45
N GLY A 143 -20.95 9.61 -14.33
CA GLY A 143 -21.03 9.28 -15.75
C GLY A 143 -19.64 8.97 -16.31
N ALA A 144 -19.56 7.96 -17.18
CA ALA A 144 -18.36 7.61 -17.91
C ALA A 144 -18.58 7.88 -19.40
N TYR A 145 -17.59 8.45 -20.08
CA TYR A 145 -17.71 8.94 -21.45
C TYR A 145 -16.54 8.45 -22.29
N MET A 146 -16.83 7.49 -23.16
CA MET A 146 -15.81 6.80 -23.95
C MET A 146 -15.89 7.22 -25.41
N GLU A 147 -14.79 7.70 -25.97
CA GLU A 147 -14.74 8.09 -27.37
C GLU A 147 -14.84 6.88 -28.30
N ASP A 148 -15.54 7.05 -29.43
CA ASP A 148 -15.88 5.99 -30.39
C ASP A 148 -16.69 4.79 -29.84
N MET A 149 -17.07 4.81 -28.55
CA MET A 149 -17.93 3.78 -27.99
C MET A 149 -19.31 3.82 -28.67
N PRO A 150 -19.81 2.70 -29.23
CA PRO A 150 -21.00 2.72 -30.09
C PRO A 150 -22.32 2.79 -29.30
N SER A 151 -22.33 2.30 -28.07
CA SER A 151 -23.51 2.25 -27.19
C SER A 151 -23.08 2.12 -25.74
N ALA A 152 -24.01 2.38 -24.80
CA ALA A 152 -23.77 2.19 -23.38
C ALA A 152 -23.37 0.75 -23.02
N CYS A 153 -22.41 0.60 -22.10
CA CYS A 153 -21.77 -0.66 -21.69
C CYS A 153 -21.40 -1.58 -22.85
N TYR A 154 -20.77 -1.05 -23.88
CA TYR A 154 -20.33 -1.88 -24.98
C TYR A 154 -19.24 -2.86 -24.50
N THR A 155 -19.55 -4.16 -24.51
CA THR A 155 -18.69 -5.22 -23.97
C THR A 155 -17.88 -6.00 -25.02
N SER A 156 -18.02 -5.68 -26.31
CA SER A 156 -17.21 -6.36 -27.31
C SER A 156 -15.82 -5.74 -27.34
N TYR A 157 -14.81 -6.54 -27.70
CA TYR A 157 -13.40 -6.17 -27.63
C TYR A 157 -13.06 -4.76 -28.17
N SER A 158 -13.61 -4.38 -29.33
CA SER A 158 -13.43 -3.04 -29.89
C SER A 158 -14.57 -2.63 -30.82
N SER A 159 -14.62 -1.33 -31.13
CA SER A 159 -15.45 -0.72 -32.17
C SER A 159 -14.78 0.56 -32.66
N ALA A 160 -14.47 0.67 -33.95
CA ALA A 160 -13.60 1.73 -34.47
C ALA A 160 -12.29 1.82 -33.64
N ASN A 161 -11.97 2.96 -33.04
CA ASN A 161 -10.78 3.11 -32.19
C ASN A 161 -11.05 2.84 -30.70
N TYR A 162 -12.31 2.65 -30.28
CA TYR A 162 -12.66 2.24 -28.92
C TYR A 162 -12.18 0.81 -28.65
N VAL A 163 -11.56 0.60 -27.49
CA VAL A 163 -11.30 -0.72 -26.91
C VAL A 163 -11.89 -0.82 -25.53
N GLU A 164 -12.46 -1.97 -25.26
CA GLU A 164 -13.21 -2.20 -24.03
C GLU A 164 -12.30 -2.24 -22.79
N ARG A 165 -11.06 -2.73 -22.92
CA ARG A 165 -10.07 -2.74 -21.83
C ARG A 165 -9.69 -1.35 -21.27
N HIS A 166 -10.00 -0.26 -21.98
CA HIS A 166 -9.82 1.12 -21.50
C HIS A 166 -11.10 1.71 -20.87
N ASN A 167 -12.14 0.87 -20.67
CA ASN A 167 -13.38 1.22 -19.99
C ASN A 167 -13.59 0.33 -18.76
N PRO A 168 -13.43 0.85 -17.53
CA PRO A 168 -13.56 0.02 -16.34
C PRO A 168 -15.01 -0.38 -16.05
N VAL A 169 -16.01 0.36 -16.56
CA VAL A 169 -17.40 0.23 -16.12
C VAL A 169 -18.00 -1.15 -16.43
N PRO A 170 -17.87 -1.71 -17.65
CA PRO A 170 -18.56 -2.95 -18.01
C PRO A 170 -17.97 -4.19 -17.31
N TYR A 171 -16.75 -4.08 -16.75
CA TYR A 171 -16.16 -5.13 -15.90
C TYR A 171 -16.89 -5.30 -14.56
N PHE A 172 -17.62 -4.28 -14.08
CA PHE A 172 -18.49 -4.41 -12.90
C PHE A 172 -19.87 -4.89 -13.35
N SER A 173 -20.08 -6.20 -13.28
CA SER A 173 -21.30 -6.86 -13.75
C SER A 173 -22.58 -6.32 -13.11
N GLN A 174 -22.53 -5.85 -11.85
CA GLN A 174 -23.67 -5.21 -11.18
C GLN A 174 -24.06 -3.85 -11.79
N ILE A 175 -23.14 -3.21 -12.52
CA ILE A 175 -23.40 -1.99 -13.29
C ILE A 175 -23.87 -2.36 -14.70
N ARG A 176 -23.08 -3.18 -15.39
CA ARG A 176 -23.35 -3.65 -16.76
C ARG A 176 -24.76 -4.26 -16.89
N ASP A 177 -25.13 -5.14 -15.96
CA ASP A 177 -26.39 -5.89 -16.03
C ASP A 177 -27.59 -5.08 -15.49
N SER A 178 -27.36 -3.86 -15.04
CA SER A 178 -28.40 -2.92 -14.61
C SER A 178 -28.63 -1.85 -15.67
N ALA A 179 -29.77 -1.91 -16.38
CA ALA A 179 -30.06 -0.98 -17.48
C ALA A 179 -29.96 0.50 -17.09
N SER A 180 -30.35 0.87 -15.86
CA SER A 180 -30.28 2.25 -15.38
C SER A 180 -28.86 2.71 -15.07
N ARG A 181 -28.02 1.83 -14.49
CA ARG A 181 -26.63 2.17 -14.17
C ARG A 181 -25.77 2.11 -15.42
N CYS A 182 -26.04 1.14 -16.28
CA CYS A 182 -25.39 1.02 -17.57
C CYS A 182 -25.59 2.25 -18.45
N ALA A 183 -26.75 2.91 -18.38
CA ALA A 183 -27.00 4.16 -19.10
C ALA A 183 -26.07 5.33 -18.69
N ASN A 184 -25.31 5.21 -17.60
CA ASN A 184 -24.30 6.18 -17.19
C ASN A 184 -22.93 5.96 -17.86
N ASP A 185 -22.68 4.79 -18.46
CA ASP A 185 -21.54 4.57 -19.36
C ASP A 185 -21.96 4.94 -20.79
N LYS A 186 -21.45 6.02 -21.33
CA LYS A 186 -22.01 6.70 -22.51
C LYS A 186 -20.96 6.89 -23.61
N PRO A 187 -21.38 6.86 -24.89
CA PRO A 187 -20.57 7.42 -25.96
C PRO A 187 -20.16 8.86 -25.63
N TYR A 188 -18.91 9.24 -25.91
CA TYR A 188 -18.37 10.58 -25.60
C TYR A 188 -19.23 11.73 -26.13
N THR A 189 -19.93 11.52 -27.25
CA THR A 189 -20.83 12.51 -27.86
C THR A 189 -21.97 12.97 -26.92
N ALA A 190 -22.30 12.20 -25.89
CA ALA A 190 -23.28 12.58 -24.88
C ALA A 190 -22.78 13.66 -23.90
N LEU A 191 -21.46 13.80 -23.72
CA LEU A 191 -20.85 14.66 -22.69
C LEU A 191 -21.31 16.12 -22.83
N ALA A 192 -21.40 16.65 -24.05
CA ALA A 192 -21.81 18.04 -24.28
C ALA A 192 -23.22 18.36 -23.74
N GLY A 193 -24.13 17.38 -23.80
CA GLY A 193 -25.48 17.53 -23.26
C GLY A 193 -25.48 17.55 -21.73
N ASP A 194 -24.69 16.68 -21.10
CA ASP A 194 -24.60 16.62 -19.64
C ASP A 194 -23.86 17.84 -19.07
N LEU A 195 -22.87 18.38 -19.79
CA LEU A 195 -22.18 19.63 -19.45
C LEU A 195 -23.04 20.90 -19.64
N ALA A 196 -24.27 20.81 -20.17
CA ALA A 196 -25.09 21.99 -20.48
C ALA A 196 -25.53 22.79 -19.22
N SER A 197 -25.55 22.15 -18.04
CA SER A 197 -25.85 22.79 -16.77
C SER A 197 -25.18 22.05 -15.61
N ALA A 198 -24.94 22.72 -14.48
CA ALA A 198 -24.38 22.05 -13.30
C ALA A 198 -25.29 20.94 -12.75
N ALA A 199 -26.61 21.03 -12.95
CA ALA A 199 -27.56 20.01 -12.52
C ALA A 199 -27.56 18.75 -13.39
N THR A 200 -27.18 18.88 -14.67
CA THR A 200 -27.08 17.75 -15.61
C THR A 200 -25.69 17.13 -15.63
N THR A 201 -24.67 17.86 -15.15
CA THR A 201 -23.30 17.35 -15.06
C THR A 201 -23.20 16.37 -13.90
N PRO A 202 -22.71 15.14 -14.11
CA PRO A 202 -22.50 14.21 -13.01
C PRO A 202 -21.49 14.73 -11.97
N ASN A 203 -21.61 14.32 -10.71
CA ASN A 203 -20.60 14.67 -9.70
C ASN A 203 -19.25 14.03 -10.01
N PHE A 204 -19.23 12.79 -10.50
CA PHE A 204 -18.01 12.14 -11.00
C PHE A 204 -18.09 11.92 -12.50
N VAL A 205 -17.10 12.38 -13.24
CA VAL A 205 -17.05 12.27 -14.70
C VAL A 205 -15.77 11.57 -15.10
N TRP A 206 -15.87 10.33 -15.58
CA TRP A 206 -14.75 9.59 -16.16
C TRP A 206 -14.75 9.76 -17.68
N ILE A 207 -13.60 10.01 -18.28
CA ILE A 207 -13.44 10.18 -19.72
C ILE A 207 -12.23 9.38 -20.18
N THR A 208 -12.41 8.55 -21.20
CA THR A 208 -11.30 7.91 -21.91
C THR A 208 -11.38 8.28 -23.40
N PRO A 209 -10.34 8.94 -23.96
CA PRO A 209 -10.20 9.10 -25.41
C PRO A 209 -10.07 7.73 -26.10
N ASN A 210 -10.18 7.71 -27.42
CA ASN A 210 -9.98 6.46 -28.17
C ASN A 210 -8.48 6.13 -28.33
N GLN A 211 -8.11 4.93 -28.77
CA GLN A 211 -6.70 4.49 -28.87
C GLN A 211 -5.74 5.40 -29.67
N GLN A 212 -6.26 6.26 -30.55
CA GLN A 212 -5.44 7.22 -31.28
C GLN A 212 -5.24 8.51 -30.48
N ASP A 213 -6.26 8.90 -29.73
CA ASP A 213 -6.32 10.16 -29.02
C ASP A 213 -5.91 10.03 -27.55
N ASP A 214 -5.88 8.81 -26.98
CA ASP A 214 -5.33 8.50 -25.65
C ASP A 214 -3.80 8.30 -25.70
N MET A 215 -3.22 8.36 -26.90
CA MET A 215 -1.81 8.14 -27.20
C MET A 215 -1.33 6.68 -27.13
N HIS A 216 -2.21 5.68 -26.96
CA HIS A 216 -1.80 4.26 -26.96
C HIS A 216 -1.23 3.85 -28.34
N ASN A 217 -1.99 4.09 -29.40
CA ASN A 217 -1.61 3.81 -30.80
C ASN A 217 -1.34 5.09 -31.60
N GLY A 218 -1.76 6.24 -31.08
CA GLY A 218 -1.48 7.55 -31.65
C GLY A 218 -0.22 8.21 -31.10
N THR A 219 0.06 9.41 -31.61
CA THR A 219 1.19 10.23 -31.17
C THR A 219 0.81 11.11 -29.99
N ILE A 220 1.82 11.55 -29.22
CA ILE A 220 1.62 12.53 -28.14
C ILE A 220 0.96 13.81 -28.67
N GLN A 221 1.31 14.27 -29.88
CA GLN A 221 0.68 15.44 -30.49
C GLN A 221 -0.81 15.23 -30.80
N GLN A 222 -1.23 14.02 -31.14
CA GLN A 222 -2.64 13.71 -31.37
C GLN A 222 -3.43 13.81 -30.08
N GLY A 223 -2.99 13.15 -29.01
CA GLY A 223 -3.64 13.27 -27.72
C GLY A 223 -3.61 14.69 -27.14
N ASP A 224 -2.51 15.43 -27.33
CA ASP A 224 -2.46 16.85 -26.94
C ASP A 224 -3.47 17.71 -27.72
N THR A 225 -3.67 17.43 -29.01
CA THR A 225 -4.67 18.11 -29.85
C THR A 225 -6.10 17.74 -29.42
N TRP A 226 -6.32 16.48 -29.06
CA TRP A 226 -7.59 16.03 -28.51
C TRP A 226 -7.88 16.74 -27.18
N ALA A 227 -6.92 16.77 -26.26
CA ALA A 227 -7.04 17.47 -24.99
C ALA A 227 -7.30 18.98 -25.21
N GLN A 228 -6.60 19.60 -26.16
CA GLN A 228 -6.81 21.01 -26.55
C GLN A 228 -8.24 21.29 -27.03
N SER A 229 -8.87 20.31 -27.69
CA SER A 229 -10.22 20.45 -28.23
C SER A 229 -11.30 20.14 -27.21
N ASN A 230 -11.00 19.34 -26.19
CA ASN A 230 -12.00 18.76 -25.29
C ASN A 230 -11.95 19.31 -23.87
N VAL A 231 -10.76 19.51 -23.29
CA VAL A 231 -10.61 20.10 -21.94
C VAL A 231 -11.29 21.47 -21.83
N PRO A 232 -11.21 22.40 -22.81
CA PRO A 232 -11.92 23.68 -22.71
C PRO A 232 -13.43 23.55 -22.59
N LYS A 233 -14.05 22.47 -23.09
CA LYS A 233 -15.50 22.22 -22.93
C LYS A 233 -15.84 21.98 -21.45
N ILE A 234 -14.99 21.26 -20.72
CA ILE A 234 -15.12 21.07 -19.27
C ILE A 234 -14.90 22.40 -18.56
N LEU A 235 -13.79 23.09 -18.85
CA LEU A 235 -13.40 24.34 -18.18
C LEU A 235 -14.38 25.51 -18.43
N SER A 236 -15.21 25.43 -19.47
CA SER A 236 -16.25 26.41 -19.78
C SER A 236 -17.66 25.98 -19.34
N SER A 237 -17.82 24.77 -18.81
CA SER A 237 -19.11 24.26 -18.36
C SER A 237 -19.65 25.04 -17.15
N PRO A 238 -20.98 25.10 -16.93
CA PRO A 238 -21.55 25.69 -15.73
C PRO A 238 -21.09 24.98 -14.44
N ALA A 239 -20.88 23.66 -14.47
CA ALA A 239 -20.30 22.92 -13.34
C ALA A 239 -18.94 23.50 -12.92
N TRP A 240 -18.04 23.69 -13.89
CA TRP A 240 -16.72 24.27 -13.63
C TRP A 240 -16.78 25.74 -13.20
N THR A 241 -17.56 26.55 -13.90
CA THR A 241 -17.54 28.01 -13.75
C THR A 241 -18.37 28.52 -12.58
N THR A 242 -19.30 27.71 -12.05
CA THR A 242 -20.21 28.10 -10.96
C THR A 242 -20.10 27.25 -9.71
N GLN A 243 -19.39 26.11 -9.75
CA GLN A 243 -19.19 25.23 -8.60
C GLN A 243 -17.72 24.85 -8.43
N HIS A 244 -17.38 24.36 -7.24
CA HIS A 244 -16.07 23.81 -6.92
C HIS A 244 -15.86 22.53 -7.73
N SER A 245 -14.89 22.54 -8.64
CA SER A 245 -14.63 21.43 -9.56
C SER A 245 -13.14 21.11 -9.60
N LEU A 246 -12.83 19.82 -9.75
CA LEU A 246 -11.49 19.29 -9.96
C LEU A 246 -11.43 18.63 -11.34
N LEU A 247 -10.38 18.91 -12.13
CA LEU A 247 -10.05 18.16 -13.33
C LEU A 247 -8.70 17.48 -13.08
N VAL A 248 -8.65 16.17 -13.31
CA VAL A 248 -7.45 15.35 -13.33
C VAL A 248 -7.26 14.78 -14.73
N ILE A 249 -6.02 14.85 -15.22
CA ILE A 249 -5.57 14.16 -16.44
C ILE A 249 -4.38 13.30 -16.01
N THR A 250 -4.49 11.99 -16.19
CA THR A 250 -3.46 11.02 -15.78
C THR A 250 -3.34 9.92 -16.84
N TRP A 251 -2.28 9.13 -16.77
CA TRP A 251 -2.05 8.00 -17.66
C TRP A 251 -2.23 6.69 -16.89
N ASP A 252 -2.67 5.64 -17.60
CA ASP A 252 -2.92 4.33 -17.02
C ASP A 252 -1.63 3.61 -16.62
N GLU A 253 -0.59 3.73 -17.44
CA GLU A 253 0.72 3.10 -17.29
C GLU A 253 1.79 3.82 -18.11
N ASN A 254 3.06 3.55 -17.79
CA ASN A 254 4.17 4.11 -18.52
C ASN A 254 4.43 3.35 -19.84
N ALA A 255 5.26 3.91 -20.75
CA ALA A 255 5.45 3.32 -22.07
C ALA A 255 6.20 1.97 -22.06
N ASN A 256 6.90 1.64 -20.98
CA ASN A 256 7.70 0.44 -20.86
C ASN A 256 7.53 -0.20 -19.48
N GLN A 257 6.89 -1.37 -19.45
CA GLN A 257 6.63 -2.19 -18.26
C GLN A 257 7.84 -2.52 -17.36
N ASN A 258 9.07 -2.23 -17.79
CA ASN A 258 10.29 -2.46 -17.01
C ASN A 258 10.80 -1.21 -16.27
N ASP A 259 10.21 -0.03 -16.51
CA ASP A 259 10.76 1.27 -16.10
C ASP A 259 9.92 1.93 -15.00
N GLY A 260 9.70 1.21 -13.90
CA GLY A 260 9.14 1.75 -12.65
C GLY A 260 7.67 2.18 -12.68
N ASN A 261 7.04 2.21 -13.86
CA ASN A 261 5.65 2.62 -14.08
C ASN A 261 5.33 4.07 -13.70
N HIS A 262 6.31 4.96 -13.87
CA HIS A 262 6.20 6.38 -13.53
C HIS A 262 5.38 7.16 -14.57
N ILE A 263 4.19 7.64 -14.17
CA ILE A 263 3.18 8.22 -15.06
C ILE A 263 3.02 9.73 -14.86
N PRO A 264 2.61 10.49 -15.89
CA PRO A 264 2.23 11.88 -15.72
C PRO A 264 0.92 12.04 -14.95
N PHE A 265 0.80 13.14 -14.22
CA PHE A 265 -0.42 13.54 -13.52
C PHE A 265 -0.54 15.06 -13.56
N ILE A 266 -1.70 15.56 -14.00
CA ILE A 266 -2.00 16.99 -14.10
C ILE A 266 -3.34 17.25 -13.40
N ALA A 267 -3.38 18.22 -12.49
CA ALA A 267 -4.60 18.60 -11.78
C ALA A 267 -4.89 20.10 -11.89
N LEU A 268 -6.17 20.45 -12.06
CA LEU A 268 -6.67 21.82 -12.05
C LEU A 268 -7.87 21.92 -11.13
N SER A 269 -7.98 23.02 -10.40
CA SER A 269 -9.14 23.33 -9.55
C SER A 269 -9.86 24.59 -10.06
N SER A 270 -11.19 24.59 -10.10
CA SER A 270 -11.96 25.78 -10.48
C SER A 270 -11.97 26.87 -9.40
N ASP A 271 -11.77 26.49 -8.14
CA ASP A 271 -11.90 27.35 -6.95
C ASP A 271 -10.57 27.93 -6.45
N GLY A 272 -9.46 27.65 -7.15
CA GLY A 272 -8.12 28.08 -6.74
C GLY A 272 -7.54 27.28 -5.57
N SER A 273 -8.18 26.17 -5.19
CA SER A 273 -7.62 25.25 -4.20
C SER A 273 -6.34 24.56 -4.66
N ILE A 274 -5.93 24.65 -5.92
CA ILE A 274 -4.60 24.27 -6.41
C ILE A 274 -3.83 25.53 -6.79
N ALA A 275 -2.61 25.68 -6.27
CA ALA A 275 -1.77 26.83 -6.60
C ALA A 275 -1.22 26.67 -8.02
N PRO A 276 -1.28 27.72 -8.86
CA PRO A 276 -0.70 27.70 -10.20
C PRO A 276 0.79 27.30 -10.19
N GLY A 277 1.17 26.33 -11.01
CA GLY A 277 2.55 25.88 -11.15
C GLY A 277 3.03 24.97 -10.01
N THR A 278 2.12 24.40 -9.21
CA THR A 278 2.50 23.48 -8.14
C THR A 278 3.14 22.22 -8.70
N VAL A 279 4.26 21.80 -8.13
CA VAL A 279 4.85 20.50 -8.40
C VAL A 279 5.02 19.80 -7.06
N ASP A 280 4.32 18.69 -6.89
CA ASP A 280 4.39 17.88 -5.68
C ASP A 280 5.21 16.63 -5.95
N SER A 281 6.27 16.44 -5.16
CA SER A 281 7.19 15.31 -5.27
C SER A 281 6.88 14.18 -4.31
N THR A 282 5.79 14.28 -3.54
CA THR A 282 5.28 13.19 -2.70
C THR A 282 5.03 11.97 -3.57
N HIS A 283 5.43 10.79 -3.10
CA HIS A 283 5.14 9.54 -3.80
C HIS A 283 3.65 9.24 -3.75
N TYR A 284 3.07 9.02 -4.92
CA TYR A 284 1.66 8.70 -5.10
C TYR A 284 1.51 7.52 -6.04
N THR A 285 0.39 6.82 -5.90
CA THR A 285 -0.06 5.85 -6.90
C THR A 285 -1.48 6.18 -7.35
N MET A 286 -2.01 5.46 -8.33
CA MET A 286 -3.43 5.58 -8.72
C MET A 286 -4.38 5.41 -7.52
N TYR A 287 -4.01 4.58 -6.53
CA TYR A 287 -4.77 4.48 -5.28
C TYR A 287 -4.79 5.76 -4.45
N SER A 288 -3.73 6.59 -4.51
CA SER A 288 -3.73 7.92 -3.89
C SER A 288 -4.71 8.86 -4.58
N PHE A 289 -4.88 8.76 -5.90
CA PHE A 289 -5.91 9.51 -6.61
C PHE A 289 -7.33 9.06 -6.20
N LEU A 290 -7.61 7.75 -6.24
CA LEU A 290 -8.88 7.21 -5.75
C LEU A 290 -9.17 7.68 -4.31
N ARG A 291 -8.19 7.57 -3.42
CA ARG A 291 -8.32 8.03 -2.04
C ARG A 291 -8.59 9.53 -1.93
N THR A 292 -8.08 10.34 -2.85
CA THR A 292 -8.37 11.79 -2.91
C THR A 292 -9.83 12.04 -3.24
N VAL A 293 -10.43 11.27 -4.14
CA VAL A 293 -11.87 11.35 -4.46
C VAL A 293 -12.71 10.97 -3.24
N GLU A 294 -12.33 9.89 -2.56
CA GLU A 294 -13.00 9.44 -1.34
C GLU A 294 -12.92 10.48 -0.22
N ASP A 295 -11.74 11.04 0.05
CA ASP A 295 -11.52 12.06 1.06
C ASP A 295 -12.28 13.36 0.73
N ALA A 296 -12.34 13.77 -0.54
CA ALA A 296 -13.10 14.95 -0.98
C ALA A 296 -14.60 14.84 -0.69
N TRP A 297 -15.15 13.62 -0.72
CA TRP A 297 -16.58 13.36 -0.56
C TRP A 297 -16.96 12.69 0.76
N GLY A 298 -15.97 12.34 1.58
CA GLY A 298 -16.15 11.58 2.82
C GLY A 298 -16.65 10.16 2.59
N LEU A 299 -16.26 9.54 1.47
CA LEU A 299 -16.57 8.14 1.16
C LEU A 299 -15.66 7.21 1.96
N ALA A 300 -16.11 5.97 2.17
CA ALA A 300 -15.28 4.95 2.80
C ALA A 300 -14.36 4.31 1.75
N PRO A 301 -13.08 4.04 2.09
CA PRO A 301 -12.22 3.24 1.23
C PRO A 301 -12.76 1.82 1.11
N MET A 302 -12.67 1.23 -0.08
CA MET A 302 -13.35 -0.02 -0.44
C MET A 302 -12.45 -1.25 -0.33
N HIS A 303 -11.17 -1.12 -0.71
CA HIS A 303 -10.26 -2.23 -0.87
C HIS A 303 -8.83 -1.90 -0.41
N ALA A 304 -7.95 -2.89 -0.44
CA ALA A 304 -6.60 -2.75 0.08
C ALA A 304 -5.82 -1.52 -0.41
N GLY A 305 -5.93 -1.21 -1.70
CA GLY A 305 -5.19 -0.12 -2.33
C GLY A 305 -5.61 1.25 -1.78
N ASP A 306 -6.90 1.56 -1.79
CA ASP A 306 -7.43 2.85 -1.30
C ASP A 306 -7.37 2.96 0.25
N ILE A 307 -7.49 1.85 0.97
CA ILE A 307 -7.29 1.77 2.42
C ILE A 307 -5.83 2.11 2.78
N GLY A 308 -4.88 1.57 2.01
CA GLY A 308 -3.44 1.74 2.25
C GLY A 308 -2.87 3.05 1.71
N ALA A 309 -3.57 3.73 0.81
CA ALA A 309 -3.13 4.97 0.21
C ALA A 309 -3.41 6.19 1.10
N SER A 310 -2.54 7.20 0.96
CA SER A 310 -2.83 8.56 1.43
C SER A 310 -3.36 9.40 0.28
N GLY A 311 -4.37 10.22 0.54
CA GLY A 311 -4.87 11.20 -0.43
C GLY A 311 -3.82 12.28 -0.77
N MET A 312 -3.96 12.89 -1.93
CA MET A 312 -3.00 13.85 -2.51
C MET A 312 -3.20 15.27 -1.95
N ALA A 313 -3.34 15.39 -0.64
CA ALA A 313 -3.68 16.64 0.04
C ALA A 313 -2.64 17.77 -0.18
N ALA A 314 -1.39 17.41 -0.45
CA ALA A 314 -0.30 18.36 -0.68
C ALA A 314 -0.39 19.11 -2.04
N LEU A 315 -1.24 18.65 -2.96
CA LEU A 315 -1.56 19.39 -4.18
C LEU A 315 -2.40 20.65 -3.93
N PHE A 316 -3.07 20.76 -2.77
CA PHE A 316 -4.04 21.81 -2.49
C PHE A 316 -3.50 22.94 -1.60
N THR A 317 -3.80 24.19 -1.94
CA THR A 317 -3.51 25.41 -1.17
C THR A 317 -4.27 25.42 0.14
N GLY A 318 -3.55 25.63 1.23
CA GLY A 318 -4.04 25.39 2.59
C GLY A 318 -3.39 24.17 3.26
N ALA A 319 -2.66 23.35 2.51
CA ALA A 319 -1.63 22.48 3.06
C ALA A 319 -0.50 23.32 3.65
N ALA A 320 -0.38 23.36 4.98
CA ALA A 320 0.81 23.91 5.61
C ALA A 320 2.03 23.12 5.11
N PRO A 321 3.19 23.76 4.83
CA PRO A 321 4.41 23.02 4.59
C PRO A 321 4.69 22.12 5.81
N PRO A 322 5.29 20.93 5.65
CA PRO A 322 5.66 20.11 6.80
C PRO A 322 6.63 20.91 7.66
N SER A 323 6.11 21.49 8.74
CA SER A 323 6.90 22.09 9.80
C SER A 323 7.08 21.02 10.88
N PRO A 324 8.29 20.91 11.47
CA PRO A 324 8.65 19.79 12.33
C PRO A 324 7.69 19.73 13.52
N SER A 325 7.10 18.55 13.73
CA SER A 325 6.07 18.34 14.74
C SER A 325 6.58 18.74 16.12
N ARG A 326 5.98 19.80 16.69
CA ARG A 326 6.17 20.21 18.07
C ARG A 326 5.47 19.24 19.00
N THR A 327 6.26 18.68 19.90
CA THR A 327 5.91 18.06 21.16
C THR A 327 4.87 18.88 21.93
N GLN A 328 3.76 18.26 22.35
CA GLN A 328 2.87 18.84 23.37
C GLN A 328 3.62 18.92 24.70
N THR A 329 3.67 20.13 25.26
CA THR A 329 4.16 20.39 26.63
C THR A 329 3.00 20.36 27.62
N SER A 330 3.21 19.73 28.77
CA SER A 330 2.46 19.94 30.01
C SER A 330 3.43 20.57 31.05
N PRO A 331 2.97 21.41 32.00
CA PRO A 331 3.84 22.37 32.68
C PRO A 331 4.41 21.84 34.00
N SER A 332 5.71 22.08 34.25
CA SER A 332 6.28 22.34 35.59
C SER A 332 7.76 22.72 35.54
N PRO A 333 8.32 23.37 36.59
CA PRO A 333 9.03 24.64 36.43
C PRO A 333 10.56 24.54 36.42
N THR A 334 11.12 25.52 35.70
CA THR A 334 12.37 26.25 35.95
C THR A 334 13.60 25.48 36.41
N GLN A 335 14.58 25.34 35.51
CA GLN A 335 15.99 25.57 35.86
C GLN A 335 16.82 25.95 34.62
N THR A 336 17.79 26.82 34.86
CA THR A 336 18.57 27.65 33.91
C THR A 336 19.67 26.90 33.14
N SER A 337 19.90 27.33 31.88
CA SER A 337 21.04 27.22 30.93
C SER A 337 22.40 26.66 31.40
N PRO A 338 23.33 26.18 30.50
CA PRO A 338 23.50 26.58 29.08
C PRO A 338 23.81 25.44 28.05
N SER A 339 23.81 25.84 26.77
CA SER A 339 24.15 25.08 25.53
C SER A 339 25.52 24.37 25.56
N PRO A 340 25.67 23.19 24.90
CA PRO A 340 26.28 23.14 23.55
C PRO A 340 25.73 22.07 22.57
N THR A 341 25.82 22.39 21.26
CA THR A 341 26.21 21.62 20.04
C THR A 341 25.72 20.16 19.79
N PRO A 342 25.37 19.77 18.53
CA PRO A 342 24.45 18.67 18.24
C PRO A 342 25.15 17.30 18.11
N THR A 343 24.47 16.24 18.53
CA THR A 343 24.79 14.85 18.17
C THR A 343 23.49 14.06 18.08
N GLY A 344 23.30 13.34 16.99
CA GLY A 344 22.14 12.49 16.77
C GLY A 344 22.06 11.36 17.79
N THR A 345 20.86 11.06 18.26
CA THR A 345 20.44 9.72 18.74
C THR A 345 18.94 9.73 19.00
N GLN A 346 18.21 8.88 18.28
CA GLN A 346 16.84 8.51 18.60
C GLN A 346 16.88 7.59 19.85
N PRO A 347 16.09 7.84 20.90
CA PRO A 347 15.84 6.82 21.92
C PRO A 347 14.61 6.00 21.49
N PRO A 348 14.73 4.69 21.19
CA PRO A 348 13.56 3.86 20.98
C PRO A 348 12.82 3.64 22.31
N GLN A 349 11.52 3.93 22.33
CA GLN A 349 10.64 3.41 23.37
C GLN A 349 10.52 1.90 23.16
N ARG A 350 11.02 1.12 24.14
CA ARG A 350 10.92 -0.34 24.18
C ARG A 350 9.46 -0.75 24.45
N PRO A 351 8.97 -1.92 23.99
CA PRO A 351 9.59 -2.94 23.11
C PRO A 351 9.76 -2.55 21.62
N LEU A 352 10.74 -3.15 20.93
CA LEU A 352 10.94 -3.01 19.48
C LEU A 352 10.50 -4.27 18.71
N ARG A 353 9.80 -4.10 17.59
CA ARG A 353 9.42 -5.21 16.71
C ARG A 353 10.28 -5.25 15.45
N ALA A 354 10.83 -6.43 15.17
CA ALA A 354 11.67 -6.70 14.02
C ALA A 354 11.25 -7.96 13.26
N ALA A 355 11.60 -8.06 11.98
CA ALA A 355 11.40 -9.28 11.18
C ALA A 355 12.66 -9.70 10.42
N PHE A 356 12.89 -11.01 10.35
CA PHE A 356 13.92 -11.57 9.47
C PHE A 356 13.51 -11.41 8.01
N MET A 357 14.37 -10.81 7.20
CA MET A 357 14.13 -10.52 5.79
C MET A 357 15.31 -10.97 4.92
N TYR A 358 15.00 -11.45 3.72
CA TYR A 358 15.96 -12.10 2.85
C TYR A 358 16.03 -11.38 1.50
N ALA A 359 17.15 -10.70 1.27
CA ALA A 359 17.39 -9.89 0.08
C ALA A 359 17.96 -10.71 -1.10
N TRP A 360 17.66 -12.01 -1.18
CA TRP A 360 18.26 -12.93 -2.16
C TRP A 360 17.31 -13.36 -3.29
N TYR A 361 16.20 -12.65 -3.46
CA TYR A 361 15.34 -12.82 -4.63
C TYR A 361 15.86 -11.90 -5.74
N PRO A 362 15.90 -12.37 -7.00
CA PRO A 362 15.19 -13.52 -7.52
C PRO A 362 15.95 -14.86 -7.43
N GLU A 363 17.21 -14.85 -6.98
CA GLU A 363 18.08 -16.03 -7.01
C GLU A 363 17.47 -17.23 -6.29
N ASN A 364 16.77 -17.00 -5.18
CA ASN A 364 16.20 -18.07 -4.38
C ASN A 364 14.79 -18.51 -4.80
N TRP A 365 14.19 -17.95 -5.86
CA TRP A 365 12.96 -18.51 -6.45
C TRP A 365 13.20 -19.87 -7.09
N THR A 366 14.43 -20.18 -7.50
CA THR A 366 14.80 -21.50 -8.02
C THR A 366 15.77 -22.18 -7.07
N HIS A 367 15.39 -23.34 -6.53
CA HIS A 367 16.26 -24.11 -5.63
C HIS A 367 16.23 -25.60 -5.97
N GLY A 368 17.39 -26.19 -6.21
CA GLY A 368 17.51 -27.61 -6.58
C GLY A 368 16.72 -27.99 -7.85
N GLY A 369 16.63 -27.09 -8.82
CA GLY A 369 15.86 -27.29 -10.06
C GLY A 369 14.35 -27.12 -9.93
N THR A 370 13.84 -26.73 -8.76
CA THR A 370 12.41 -26.46 -8.52
C THR A 370 12.14 -24.96 -8.63
N TYR A 371 11.12 -24.57 -9.43
CA TYR A 371 10.63 -23.20 -9.57
C TYR A 371 9.08 -23.15 -9.55
N PRO A 372 8.47 -22.27 -8.74
CA PRO A 372 9.10 -21.59 -7.61
C PRO A 372 9.50 -22.61 -6.52
N ALA A 373 10.58 -22.35 -5.79
CA ALA A 373 10.98 -23.12 -4.63
C ALA A 373 10.16 -22.74 -3.38
N SER A 374 8.83 -22.72 -3.48
CA SER A 374 7.92 -22.33 -2.40
C SER A 374 6.60 -23.10 -2.50
N HIS A 375 5.96 -23.39 -1.36
CA HIS A 375 4.57 -23.88 -1.31
C HIS A 375 3.54 -22.76 -1.44
N TRP A 376 3.97 -21.50 -1.33
CA TRP A 376 3.10 -20.33 -1.27
C TRP A 376 3.44 -19.34 -2.38
N ARG A 377 2.43 -18.60 -2.83
CA ARG A 377 2.57 -17.59 -3.88
C ARG A 377 2.43 -16.18 -3.28
N PRO A 378 3.49 -15.35 -3.30
CA PRO A 378 3.40 -13.95 -2.90
C PRO A 378 2.35 -13.22 -3.73
N VAL A 379 1.65 -12.26 -3.12
CA VAL A 379 0.72 -11.37 -3.85
C VAL A 379 1.49 -10.59 -4.93
N ALA A 380 2.70 -10.13 -4.60
CA ALA A 380 3.60 -9.43 -5.50
C ALA A 380 4.24 -10.30 -6.61
N GLY A 381 3.90 -11.59 -6.69
CA GLY A 381 4.51 -12.53 -7.63
C GLY A 381 5.96 -12.88 -7.25
N TYR A 382 6.69 -13.46 -8.20
CA TYR A 382 8.09 -13.86 -8.01
C TYR A 382 9.01 -12.70 -8.37
N TYR A 383 9.25 -11.83 -7.40
CA TYR A 383 9.88 -10.52 -7.55
C TYR A 383 11.42 -10.54 -7.50
N SER A 384 12.05 -9.39 -7.72
CA SER A 384 13.48 -9.18 -7.54
C SER A 384 13.73 -8.11 -6.47
N GLU A 385 14.65 -8.36 -5.55
CA GLU A 385 15.11 -7.39 -4.55
C GLU A 385 16.13 -6.39 -5.12
N ASP A 386 16.36 -6.43 -6.45
CA ASP A 386 17.00 -5.34 -7.18
C ASP A 386 16.00 -4.21 -7.54
N SER A 387 14.70 -4.42 -7.34
CA SER A 387 13.66 -3.42 -7.65
C SER A 387 13.41 -2.49 -6.47
N LYS A 388 13.59 -1.18 -6.68
CA LYS A 388 13.25 -0.16 -5.68
C LYS A 388 11.77 -0.21 -5.29
N ALA A 389 10.86 -0.31 -6.27
CA ALA A 389 9.43 -0.38 -6.03
C ALA A 389 9.05 -1.61 -5.19
N GLN A 390 9.75 -2.73 -5.39
CA GLN A 390 9.62 -3.92 -4.55
C GLN A 390 9.99 -3.64 -3.09
N ILE A 391 11.16 -3.03 -2.86
CA ILE A 391 11.64 -2.69 -1.51
C ILE A 391 10.69 -1.70 -0.83
N GLU A 392 10.23 -0.67 -1.54
CA GLU A 392 9.31 0.32 -1.00
C GLU A 392 7.94 -0.29 -0.63
N ARG A 393 7.45 -1.24 -1.43
CA ARG A 393 6.25 -2.01 -1.08
C ARG A 393 6.47 -2.82 0.20
N GLN A 394 7.57 -3.56 0.30
CA GLN A 394 7.87 -4.36 1.49
C GLN A 394 8.06 -3.50 2.74
N ILE A 395 8.68 -2.31 2.64
CA ILE A 395 8.74 -1.34 3.74
C ILE A 395 7.33 -0.91 4.18
N THR A 396 6.43 -0.69 3.21
CA THR A 396 5.03 -0.35 3.50
C THR A 396 4.31 -1.49 4.22
N GLU A 397 4.51 -2.73 3.78
CA GLU A 397 3.95 -3.94 4.39
C GLU A 397 4.49 -4.17 5.82
N LEU A 398 5.81 -3.99 6.01
CA LEU A 398 6.47 -4.06 7.32
C LEU A 398 5.91 -3.01 8.29
N ASN A 399 5.81 -1.76 7.85
CA ASN A 399 5.23 -0.67 8.64
C ASN A 399 3.76 -0.92 8.97
N TYR A 400 2.97 -1.46 8.03
CA TYR A 400 1.61 -1.90 8.32
C TYR A 400 1.59 -2.96 9.42
N GLY A 401 2.47 -3.96 9.38
CA GLY A 401 2.63 -4.94 10.46
C GLY A 401 3.16 -4.37 11.79
N ARG A 402 3.40 -3.06 11.89
CA ARG A 402 4.08 -2.38 12.99
C ARG A 402 5.46 -2.97 13.26
N ILE A 403 6.19 -3.24 12.18
CA ILE A 403 7.56 -3.74 12.18
C ILE A 403 8.45 -2.61 11.68
N GLN A 404 9.12 -1.91 12.59
CA GLN A 404 10.01 -0.78 12.25
C GLN A 404 11.45 -1.21 11.98
N HIS A 405 11.75 -2.51 12.17
CA HIS A 405 13.11 -3.03 12.06
C HIS A 405 13.16 -4.27 11.16
N GLY A 406 14.01 -4.26 10.15
CA GLY A 406 14.29 -5.42 9.30
C GLY A 406 15.66 -6.01 9.61
N ILE A 407 15.78 -7.33 9.56
CA ILE A 407 17.03 -8.06 9.79
C ILE A 407 17.40 -8.77 8.48
N LEU A 408 18.29 -8.14 7.69
CA LEU A 408 18.64 -8.57 6.34
C LEU A 408 19.69 -9.69 6.36
N SER A 409 19.41 -10.82 5.70
CA SER A 409 20.44 -11.84 5.47
C SER A 409 21.65 -11.25 4.73
N TRP A 410 22.86 -11.56 5.20
CA TRP A 410 24.10 -11.07 4.62
C TRP A 410 25.13 -12.19 4.49
N TRP A 411 25.61 -12.44 3.26
CA TRP A 411 26.44 -13.60 2.90
C TRP A 411 27.92 -13.28 2.61
N GLY A 412 28.43 -12.15 3.11
CA GLY A 412 29.82 -11.76 2.89
C GLY A 412 29.99 -10.70 1.80
N PRO A 413 31.15 -10.01 1.76
CA PRO A 413 31.43 -8.95 0.80
C PRO A 413 31.32 -9.45 -0.65
N GLY A 414 30.69 -8.65 -1.51
CA GLY A 414 30.48 -8.96 -2.93
C GLY A 414 29.36 -9.95 -3.22
N SER A 415 28.71 -10.52 -2.21
CA SER A 415 27.51 -11.35 -2.39
C SER A 415 26.33 -10.51 -2.93
N LYS A 416 25.30 -11.17 -3.48
CA LYS A 416 24.10 -10.46 -3.93
C LYS A 416 23.37 -9.74 -2.80
N THR A 417 23.29 -10.39 -1.64
CA THR A 417 22.72 -9.77 -0.44
C THR A 417 23.52 -8.55 0.04
N ASP A 418 24.85 -8.58 -0.10
CA ASP A 418 25.74 -7.46 0.24
C ASP A 418 25.54 -6.25 -0.68
N GLN A 419 25.43 -6.51 -1.99
CA GLN A 419 25.19 -5.47 -3.00
C GLN A 419 23.84 -4.76 -2.79
N ARG A 420 22.85 -5.43 -2.19
CA ARG A 420 21.51 -4.89 -1.96
C ARG A 420 21.36 -4.13 -0.63
N VAL A 421 22.31 -4.22 0.30
CA VAL A 421 22.21 -3.52 1.60
C VAL A 421 22.13 -2.00 1.43
N ALA A 422 23.07 -1.40 0.69
CA ALA A 422 23.13 0.05 0.53
C ALA A 422 21.91 0.62 -0.22
N PRO A 423 21.43 0.01 -1.33
CA PRO A 423 20.15 0.39 -1.94
C PRO A 423 18.97 0.32 -0.97
N ILE A 424 18.83 -0.75 -0.18
CA ILE A 424 17.73 -0.90 0.78
C ILE A 424 17.76 0.19 1.87
N LEU A 425 18.95 0.49 2.40
CA LEU A 425 19.14 1.60 3.35
C LEU A 425 18.74 2.95 2.73
N ALA A 426 19.17 3.21 1.49
CA ALA A 426 18.84 4.43 0.77
C ALA A 426 17.33 4.55 0.48
N ASP A 427 16.66 3.44 0.11
CA ASP A 427 15.22 3.40 -0.16
C ASP A 427 14.35 3.61 1.09
N SER A 428 14.97 3.52 2.27
CA SER A 428 14.33 3.79 3.57
C SER A 428 14.34 5.27 3.96
N ALA A 429 15.04 6.12 3.20
CA ALA A 429 15.15 7.55 3.46
C ALA A 429 13.78 8.21 3.70
N GLY A 430 13.62 8.83 4.87
CA GLY A 430 12.38 9.53 5.25
C GLY A 430 11.24 8.62 5.71
N ARG A 431 11.47 7.31 5.85
CA ARG A 431 10.50 6.33 6.36
C ARG A 431 10.88 5.89 7.79
N ASP A 432 9.89 5.49 8.59
CA ASP A 432 10.11 4.92 9.94
C ASP A 432 10.54 3.44 9.85
N MET A 433 11.70 3.20 9.23
CA MET A 433 12.22 1.86 8.97
C MET A 433 13.73 1.83 9.17
N TYR A 434 14.21 0.84 9.90
CA TYR A 434 15.63 0.65 10.23
C TYR A 434 16.07 -0.78 9.94
N TRP A 435 17.35 -0.96 9.61
CA TRP A 435 17.87 -2.24 9.17
C TRP A 435 19.10 -2.66 9.97
N SER A 436 19.13 -3.92 10.37
CA SER A 436 20.32 -4.61 10.83
C SER A 436 20.67 -5.72 9.84
N LEU A 437 21.89 -6.22 9.90
CA LEU A 437 22.26 -7.43 9.17
C LEU A 437 22.10 -8.68 10.04
N TYR A 438 21.87 -9.81 9.37
CA TYR A 438 21.96 -11.17 9.88
C TYR A 438 23.17 -11.84 9.24
N TYR A 439 24.23 -12.01 10.03
CA TYR A 439 25.47 -12.61 9.58
C TYR A 439 25.29 -14.12 9.37
N GLU A 440 25.20 -14.52 8.11
CA GLU A 440 24.99 -15.90 7.65
C GLU A 440 26.27 -16.77 7.49
N PRO A 441 27.45 -16.20 7.13
CA PRO A 441 28.65 -17.01 6.90
C PRO A 441 29.01 -17.88 8.10
N ALA A 442 29.50 -19.09 7.82
CA ALA A 442 30.02 -19.96 8.87
C ALA A 442 31.28 -19.36 9.49
N TYR A 443 31.49 -19.60 10.78
CA TYR A 443 32.71 -19.14 11.44
C TYR A 443 33.93 -19.89 10.89
N THR A 444 34.86 -19.14 10.29
CA THR A 444 36.11 -19.68 9.71
C THR A 444 37.36 -19.23 10.46
N GLY A 445 37.21 -18.31 11.42
CA GLY A 445 38.29 -17.81 12.25
C GLY A 445 38.14 -16.32 12.60
N GLN A 446 38.76 -15.91 13.71
CA GLN A 446 38.61 -14.57 14.28
C GLN A 446 39.10 -13.46 13.34
N ALA A 447 40.15 -13.72 12.53
CA ALA A 447 40.68 -12.74 11.59
C ALA A 447 39.70 -12.45 10.44
N ALA A 448 39.09 -13.49 9.87
CA ALA A 448 38.07 -13.34 8.83
C ALA A 448 36.84 -12.61 9.38
N LEU A 449 36.36 -13.04 10.55
CA LEU A 449 35.26 -12.36 11.23
C LEU A 449 35.57 -10.88 11.52
N SER A 450 36.75 -10.57 12.05
CA SER A 450 37.14 -9.17 12.31
C SER A 450 37.22 -8.34 11.03
N SER A 451 37.58 -8.95 9.90
CA SER A 451 37.59 -8.28 8.59
C SER A 451 36.16 -7.97 8.14
N ASP A 452 35.24 -8.92 8.25
CA ASP A 452 33.85 -8.72 7.88
C ASP A 452 33.16 -7.69 8.77
N LEU A 453 33.41 -7.72 10.08
CA LEU A 453 32.86 -6.72 11.01
C LEU A 453 33.39 -5.32 10.70
N ALA A 454 34.67 -5.18 10.35
CA ALA A 454 35.22 -3.90 9.92
C ALA A 454 34.58 -3.43 8.60
N TYR A 455 34.37 -4.34 7.65
CA TYR A 455 33.70 -4.08 6.38
C TYR A 455 32.27 -3.58 6.59
N ILE A 456 31.44 -4.34 7.32
CA ILE A 456 30.05 -3.96 7.60
C ILE A 456 30.00 -2.58 8.28
N HIS A 457 30.90 -2.34 9.24
CA HIS A 457 30.92 -1.09 9.98
C HIS A 457 31.28 0.09 9.08
N SER A 458 32.28 -0.05 8.21
CA SER A 458 32.69 1.04 7.32
C SER A 458 31.73 1.29 6.17
N HIS A 459 30.96 0.28 5.74
CA HIS A 459 30.06 0.38 4.60
C HIS A 459 28.64 0.81 4.98
N TYR A 460 28.13 0.37 6.14
CA TYR A 460 26.69 0.47 6.43
C TYR A 460 26.38 1.12 7.78
N ALA A 461 27.18 0.90 8.82
CA ALA A 461 26.82 1.25 10.19
C ALA A 461 26.66 2.75 10.47
N SER A 462 27.17 3.61 9.59
CA SER A 462 26.99 5.07 9.68
C SER A 462 25.73 5.59 9.01
N ASP A 463 25.00 4.74 8.28
CA ASP A 463 23.75 5.11 7.62
C ASP A 463 22.67 5.43 8.67
N PRO A 464 21.88 6.52 8.49
CA PRO A 464 20.84 6.89 9.46
C PRO A 464 19.70 5.87 9.58
N HIS A 465 19.53 4.99 8.60
CA HIS A 465 18.59 3.87 8.61
C HIS A 465 19.24 2.55 9.04
N TYR A 466 20.51 2.53 9.42
CA TYR A 466 21.08 1.39 10.11
C TYR A 466 20.59 1.36 11.56
N TRP A 467 20.09 0.22 12.02
CA TRP A 467 19.52 0.08 13.35
C TRP A 467 20.61 0.28 14.42
N VAL A 468 20.41 1.28 15.29
CA VAL A 468 21.23 1.53 16.47
C VAL A 468 20.43 1.21 17.74
N TYR A 469 21.02 0.44 18.65
CA TYR A 469 20.44 0.12 19.95
C TYR A 469 21.49 0.27 21.05
N ASP A 470 21.11 0.92 22.16
CA ASP A 470 21.99 1.30 23.26
C ASP A 470 23.31 1.97 22.77
N GLY A 471 23.18 2.81 21.73
CA GLY A 471 24.26 3.61 21.16
C GLY A 471 25.22 2.87 20.22
N LYS A 472 24.96 1.60 19.87
CA LYS A 472 25.77 0.83 18.93
C LYS A 472 24.93 0.32 17.75
N PRO A 473 25.50 0.22 16.53
CA PRO A 473 24.86 -0.47 15.43
C PRO A 473 24.59 -1.93 15.80
N VAL A 474 23.39 -2.43 15.50
CA VAL A 474 22.96 -3.79 15.81
C VAL A 474 23.47 -4.76 14.76
N LEU A 475 23.88 -5.96 15.17
CA LEU A 475 24.22 -7.06 14.27
C LEU A 475 23.74 -8.39 14.84
N PHE A 476 22.94 -9.12 14.06
CA PHE A 476 22.48 -10.45 14.43
C PHE A 476 23.47 -11.50 13.91
N ALA A 477 23.75 -12.55 14.69
CA ALA A 477 24.64 -13.64 14.31
C ALA A 477 23.89 -14.98 14.27
N TYR A 478 23.87 -15.62 13.10
CA TYR A 478 23.24 -16.93 12.92
C TYR A 478 24.05 -18.07 13.56
N THR A 479 23.41 -19.18 13.93
CA THR A 479 24.09 -20.30 14.62
C THR A 479 25.22 -20.94 13.82
N ARG A 480 25.23 -20.78 12.48
CA ARG A 480 26.38 -21.21 11.65
C ARG A 480 27.68 -20.47 12.00
N SER A 481 27.57 -19.28 12.57
CA SER A 481 28.71 -18.49 13.03
C SER A 481 28.90 -18.50 14.54
N VAL A 482 27.83 -18.74 15.31
CA VAL A 482 27.89 -18.81 16.78
C VAL A 482 27.18 -20.07 17.27
N SER A 483 27.95 -21.08 17.66
CA SER A 483 27.41 -22.38 18.08
C SER A 483 27.91 -22.86 19.45
N SER A 484 28.85 -22.12 20.05
CA SER A 484 29.51 -22.49 21.29
C SER A 484 29.96 -21.25 22.07
N CYS A 485 30.25 -21.42 23.37
CA CYS A 485 30.81 -20.34 24.18
C CYS A 485 32.18 -19.86 23.67
N THR A 486 32.95 -20.72 23.01
CA THR A 486 34.21 -20.34 22.36
C THR A 486 33.94 -19.42 21.18
N ASP A 487 32.92 -19.70 20.35
CA ASP A 487 32.55 -18.83 19.23
C ASP A 487 32.08 -17.47 19.73
N VAL A 488 31.28 -17.43 20.80
CA VAL A 488 30.86 -16.17 21.45
C VAL A 488 32.07 -15.35 21.89
N ALA A 489 33.04 -15.98 22.55
CA ALA A 489 34.27 -15.29 22.98
C ALA A 489 35.06 -14.74 21.77
N ASN A 490 35.16 -15.52 20.69
CA ASN A 490 35.81 -15.08 19.46
C ASN A 490 35.07 -13.92 18.79
N TRP A 491 33.74 -13.97 18.77
CA TRP A 491 32.87 -12.91 18.24
C TRP A 491 33.02 -11.62 19.02
N MET A 492 32.96 -11.66 20.34
CA MET A 492 33.11 -10.47 21.17
C MET A 492 34.52 -9.88 21.07
N ALA A 493 35.54 -10.72 20.97
CA ALA A 493 36.91 -10.28 20.73
C ALA A 493 37.10 -9.65 19.33
N ALA A 494 36.52 -10.24 18.28
CA ALA A 494 36.56 -9.68 16.92
C ALA A 494 35.75 -8.37 16.81
N ASN A 495 34.59 -8.32 17.47
CA ASN A 495 33.71 -7.15 17.50
C ASN A 495 34.43 -5.92 18.05
N ALA A 496 35.25 -6.10 19.10
CA ALA A 496 36.00 -5.02 19.75
C ALA A 496 35.11 -3.79 20.09
N GLY A 497 33.84 -4.05 20.43
CA GLY A 497 32.87 -3.03 20.80
C GLY A 497 32.22 -2.26 19.64
N ARG A 498 32.45 -2.65 18.37
CA ARG A 498 31.88 -1.96 17.19
C ARG A 498 30.35 -2.06 17.12
N PHE A 499 29.80 -3.23 17.43
CA PHE A 499 28.38 -3.55 17.31
C PHE A 499 27.77 -3.95 18.65
N PHE A 500 26.46 -3.76 18.76
CA PHE A 500 25.59 -4.51 19.66
C PHE A 500 25.34 -5.88 19.02
N ILE A 501 25.87 -6.94 19.62
CA ILE A 501 25.76 -8.29 19.07
C ILE A 501 24.53 -8.99 19.65
N ASP A 502 23.62 -9.41 18.78
CA ASP A 502 22.52 -10.32 19.10
C ASP A 502 22.81 -11.71 18.51
N ALA A 503 23.21 -12.66 19.35
CA ALA A 503 23.60 -13.99 18.89
C ALA A 503 22.45 -15.00 18.93
N GLN A 504 22.39 -15.92 17.98
CA GLN A 504 21.46 -17.03 18.08
C GLN A 504 21.80 -17.94 19.26
N VAL A 505 20.79 -18.38 20.01
CA VAL A 505 20.95 -19.30 21.13
C VAL A 505 21.41 -20.70 20.70
N PHE A 506 22.17 -21.35 21.58
CA PHE A 506 22.56 -22.76 21.51
C PHE A 506 22.50 -23.39 22.90
N ALA A 507 22.55 -24.72 23.01
CA ALA A 507 22.44 -25.38 24.30
C ALA A 507 23.52 -24.87 25.30
N GLY A 508 23.07 -24.34 26.44
CA GLY A 508 23.96 -23.82 27.49
C GLY A 508 24.49 -22.40 27.28
N TYR A 509 23.98 -21.64 26.31
CA TYR A 509 24.44 -20.28 25.97
C TYR A 509 24.52 -19.31 27.17
N ARG A 510 23.58 -19.41 28.12
CA ARG A 510 23.57 -18.57 29.34
C ARG A 510 24.75 -18.83 30.28
N ASN A 511 25.43 -19.96 30.13
CA ASN A 511 26.57 -20.35 30.96
C ASN A 511 27.91 -19.92 30.37
N CYS A 512 27.92 -19.27 29.20
CA CYS A 512 29.15 -18.77 28.61
C CYS A 512 29.77 -17.69 29.49
N ALA A 513 31.07 -17.81 29.74
CA ALA A 513 31.83 -16.84 30.55
C ALA A 513 31.87 -15.44 29.90
N VAL A 514 31.82 -15.40 28.56
CA VAL A 514 31.63 -14.19 27.75
C VAL A 514 30.21 -14.25 27.19
N GLN A 515 29.49 -13.14 27.29
CA GLN A 515 28.13 -12.98 26.76
C GLN A 515 28.14 -11.93 25.63
N PRO A 516 27.32 -12.11 24.58
CA PRO A 516 26.97 -11.04 23.65
C PRO A 516 26.05 -10.02 24.33
N ASP A 517 25.70 -8.94 23.62
CA ASP A 517 24.81 -7.91 24.17
C ASP A 517 23.35 -8.41 24.27
N SER A 518 22.92 -9.32 23.40
CA SER A 518 21.59 -9.94 23.40
C SER A 518 21.56 -11.35 22.78
N TRP A 519 20.42 -12.03 22.91
CA TRP A 519 20.16 -13.35 22.38
C TRP A 519 18.82 -13.45 21.66
N HIS A 520 18.80 -14.14 20.52
CA HIS A 520 17.59 -14.51 19.81
C HIS A 520 17.51 -15.99 19.51
N GLN A 521 16.30 -16.45 19.21
CA GLN A 521 16.08 -17.78 18.66
C GLN A 521 15.45 -17.71 17.27
N TYR A 522 16.10 -18.37 16.31
CA TYR A 522 15.54 -18.68 15.00
C TYR A 522 15.10 -20.16 14.99
N SER A 523 13.82 -20.41 15.30
CA SER A 523 13.23 -21.77 15.30
C SER A 523 11.82 -21.75 14.70
N PRO A 524 11.68 -21.51 13.38
CA PRO A 524 10.37 -21.31 12.76
C PRO A 524 9.44 -22.53 12.77
N ALA A 525 9.97 -23.72 13.05
CA ALA A 525 9.14 -24.91 13.29
C ALA A 525 8.42 -24.88 14.66
N THR A 526 8.69 -23.86 15.48
CA THR A 526 8.02 -23.61 16.76
C THR A 526 7.20 -22.33 16.64
N ARG A 527 5.96 -22.34 17.15
CA ARG A 527 5.03 -21.20 17.03
C ARG A 527 5.55 -19.94 17.71
N SER A 528 6.19 -20.10 18.86
CA SER A 528 6.78 -19.03 19.63
C SER A 528 7.92 -19.55 20.49
N ASP A 529 8.87 -18.67 20.79
CA ASP A 529 9.98 -18.94 21.68
C ASP A 529 10.29 -17.68 22.51
N ASP A 530 10.53 -17.88 23.81
CA ASP A 530 10.76 -16.80 24.78
C ASP A 530 12.16 -16.95 25.36
N GLN A 531 13.07 -16.05 24.94
CA GLN A 531 14.39 -15.90 25.51
C GLN A 531 14.35 -14.80 26.57
N ALA A 532 13.78 -15.15 27.71
CA ALA A 532 13.51 -14.22 28.81
C ALA A 532 14.67 -13.23 29.10
N GLY A 533 14.34 -11.95 29.06
CA GLY A 533 15.24 -10.81 29.20
C GLY A 533 15.90 -10.31 27.90
N TYR A 534 15.68 -10.98 26.76
CA TYR A 534 16.33 -10.66 25.48
C TYR A 534 15.31 -10.50 24.35
N SER A 535 14.59 -11.57 24.01
CA SER A 535 13.71 -11.57 22.85
C SER A 535 12.57 -12.57 22.96
N TYR A 536 11.51 -12.31 22.22
CA TYR A 536 10.40 -13.23 22.00
C TYR A 536 10.16 -13.35 20.51
N SER A 537 10.23 -14.57 19.97
CA SER A 537 10.01 -14.82 18.54
C SER A 537 8.68 -15.51 18.26
N VAL A 538 8.10 -15.24 17.10
CA VAL A 538 6.86 -15.87 16.60
C VAL A 538 7.01 -16.31 15.16
N SER A 539 6.38 -17.43 14.80
CA SER A 539 6.35 -17.93 13.43
C SER A 539 4.94 -18.24 12.94
N PRO A 540 4.55 -17.89 11.70
CA PRO A 540 3.23 -18.21 11.14
C PRO A 540 3.10 -19.67 10.74
N GLY A 541 4.21 -20.38 10.50
CA GLY A 541 4.26 -21.78 10.08
C GLY A 541 5.62 -22.12 9.48
N PHE A 542 5.86 -23.41 9.23
CA PHE A 542 7.06 -23.90 8.55
C PHE A 542 6.68 -25.07 7.64
N TRP A 543 6.87 -24.87 6.34
CA TRP A 543 6.70 -25.89 5.33
C TRP A 543 7.71 -25.65 4.23
N LYS A 544 8.82 -26.39 4.28
CA LYS A 544 9.89 -26.25 3.30
C LYS A 544 9.45 -26.82 1.95
N TYR A 545 9.77 -26.13 0.86
CA TYR A 545 9.23 -26.41 -0.49
C TYR A 545 9.35 -27.86 -0.99
N GLY A 546 10.37 -28.61 -0.55
CA GLY A 546 10.56 -30.02 -0.92
C GLY A 546 9.89 -31.05 0.02
N GLU A 547 9.26 -30.60 1.11
CA GLU A 547 8.66 -31.47 2.11
C GLU A 547 7.20 -31.78 1.79
N THR A 548 6.78 -33.02 2.05
CA THR A 548 5.40 -33.46 1.82
C THR A 548 4.44 -33.06 2.95
N ARG A 549 4.96 -32.59 4.09
CA ARG A 549 4.18 -32.14 5.25
C ARG A 549 4.86 -30.96 5.92
N ALA A 550 4.03 -30.01 6.38
CA ALA A 550 4.50 -28.91 7.20
C ALA A 550 5.04 -29.42 8.55
N ARG A 551 6.18 -28.89 8.99
CA ARG A 551 6.71 -29.12 10.35
C ARG A 551 5.93 -28.33 11.39
N LEU A 552 5.47 -27.14 11.00
CA LEU A 552 4.51 -26.33 11.74
C LEU A 552 3.41 -25.87 10.77
N ALA A 553 2.19 -26.39 10.94
CA ALA A 553 1.06 -25.97 10.13
C ALA A 553 0.73 -24.48 10.35
N ARG A 554 0.33 -23.79 9.28
CA ARG A 554 -0.15 -22.40 9.36
C ARG A 554 -1.46 -22.31 10.14
N SER A 555 -1.61 -21.29 10.98
CA SER A 555 -2.83 -21.02 11.76
C SER A 555 -2.85 -19.58 12.23
N VAL A 556 -3.79 -18.78 11.69
CA VAL A 556 -3.96 -17.37 12.06
C VAL A 556 -4.36 -17.21 13.52
N SER A 557 -5.21 -18.09 14.05
CA SER A 557 -5.62 -18.06 15.46
C SER A 557 -4.46 -18.38 16.40
N ALA A 558 -3.66 -19.42 16.10
CA ALA A 558 -2.49 -19.74 16.91
C ALA A 558 -1.42 -18.64 16.82
N PHE A 559 -1.21 -18.07 15.63
CA PHE A 559 -0.29 -16.95 15.45
C PHE A 559 -0.75 -15.70 16.22
N ARG A 560 -2.05 -15.40 16.21
CA ARG A 560 -2.64 -14.30 17.01
C ARG A 560 -2.38 -14.48 18.50
N SER A 561 -2.59 -15.68 19.03
CA SER A 561 -2.26 -15.99 20.43
C SER A 561 -0.77 -15.82 20.72
N ALA A 562 0.10 -16.21 19.79
CA ALA A 562 1.54 -16.06 19.91
C ALA A 562 1.98 -14.58 19.90
N VAL A 563 1.40 -13.76 19.02
CA VAL A 563 1.66 -12.30 18.96
C VAL A 563 1.14 -11.61 20.23
N ALA A 564 -0.02 -12.03 20.76
CA ALA A 564 -0.52 -11.52 22.03
C ALA A 564 0.45 -11.84 23.19
N ALA A 565 1.00 -13.06 23.23
CA ALA A 565 1.99 -13.47 24.21
C ALA A 565 3.32 -12.71 24.05
N MET A 566 3.76 -12.49 22.81
CA MET A 566 4.95 -11.69 22.48
C MET A 566 4.85 -10.24 22.98
N VAL A 567 3.67 -9.61 22.86
CA VAL A 567 3.46 -8.26 23.40
C VAL A 567 3.35 -8.30 24.93
N ALA A 568 2.71 -9.32 25.49
CA ALA A 568 2.56 -9.47 26.94
C ALA A 568 3.89 -9.78 27.66
N SER A 569 4.86 -10.42 26.98
CA SER A 569 6.16 -10.74 27.56
C SER A 569 7.01 -9.50 27.86
N LYS A 570 6.79 -8.41 27.11
CA LYS A 570 7.58 -7.16 27.18
C LYS A 570 9.08 -7.38 26.95
N GLU A 571 9.43 -8.46 26.26
CA GLU A 571 10.81 -8.72 25.87
C GLU A 571 11.35 -7.58 25.01
N PRO A 572 12.62 -7.19 25.16
CA PRO A 572 13.20 -6.06 24.43
C PRO A 572 13.00 -6.15 22.91
N PHE A 573 13.22 -7.34 22.33
CA PHE A 573 13.03 -7.60 20.92
C PHE A 573 11.86 -8.56 20.67
N GLN A 574 10.85 -8.08 19.94
CA GLN A 574 9.74 -8.86 19.41
C GLN A 574 10.06 -9.27 17.97
N LEU A 575 10.33 -10.55 17.72
CA LEU A 575 10.90 -11.04 16.47
C LEU A 575 9.88 -11.84 15.64
N VAL A 576 9.75 -11.51 14.36
CA VAL A 576 8.92 -12.25 13.41
C VAL A 576 9.78 -13.11 12.51
N THR A 577 9.57 -14.42 12.57
CA THR A 577 10.26 -15.43 11.75
C THR A 577 9.28 -16.04 10.75
N THR A 578 9.15 -15.50 9.54
CA THR A 578 9.98 -14.45 8.87
C THR A 578 9.09 -13.48 8.10
N PHE A 579 9.65 -12.38 7.57
CA PHE A 579 8.93 -11.56 6.61
C PHE A 579 8.74 -12.31 5.28
N ASN A 580 9.82 -12.69 4.59
CA ASN A 580 9.77 -13.19 3.22
C ASN A 580 10.60 -14.46 2.94
N GLU A 581 10.82 -15.34 3.92
CA GLU A 581 11.51 -16.61 3.67
C GLU A 581 10.57 -17.66 3.04
N TRP A 582 10.35 -17.52 1.74
CA TRP A 582 9.39 -18.34 0.99
C TRP A 582 9.81 -19.81 0.91
N ASN A 583 11.10 -20.10 0.87
CA ASN A 583 11.60 -21.47 0.69
C ASN A 583 11.36 -22.36 1.90
N GLU A 584 11.31 -21.78 3.10
CA GLU A 584 10.91 -22.44 4.34
C GLU A 584 9.39 -22.36 4.61
N GLY A 585 8.68 -21.56 3.81
CA GLY A 585 7.25 -21.33 3.98
C GLY A 585 6.91 -20.59 5.27
N THR A 586 7.82 -19.76 5.79
CA THR A 586 7.70 -19.06 7.08
C THR A 586 7.31 -17.59 6.95
N ALA A 587 7.13 -17.09 5.72
CA ALA A 587 6.82 -15.70 5.40
C ALA A 587 5.50 -15.19 6.03
N VAL A 588 5.50 -13.97 6.57
CA VAL A 588 4.28 -13.21 6.87
C VAL A 588 3.90 -12.24 5.74
N GLU A 589 4.81 -11.98 4.80
CA GLU A 589 4.57 -11.19 3.58
C GLU A 589 3.27 -11.62 2.89
N PRO A 590 2.50 -10.70 2.29
CA PRO A 590 1.21 -11.03 1.70
C PRO A 590 1.33 -12.17 0.68
N ALA A 591 0.52 -13.22 0.88
CA ALA A 591 0.38 -14.32 -0.08
C ALA A 591 -1.09 -14.58 -0.38
N THR A 592 -1.36 -15.13 -1.56
CA THR A 592 -2.71 -15.54 -1.97
C THR A 592 -3.34 -16.50 -0.96
N ALA A 593 -2.54 -17.37 -0.33
CA ALA A 593 -3.01 -18.37 0.63
C ALA A 593 -3.47 -17.78 1.98
N TRP A 594 -3.16 -16.53 2.28
CA TRP A 594 -3.62 -15.81 3.48
C TRP A 594 -4.02 -14.39 3.15
N ALA A 595 -4.63 -14.18 1.99
CA ALA A 595 -5.21 -12.89 1.63
C ALA A 595 -6.22 -12.45 2.69
N SER A 596 -6.33 -11.14 2.87
CA SER A 596 -7.27 -10.52 3.81
C SER A 596 -7.82 -9.22 3.21
N PRO A 597 -8.93 -8.68 3.73
CA PRO A 597 -9.54 -7.46 3.20
C PRO A 597 -8.63 -6.23 3.24
N SER A 598 -7.62 -6.21 4.12
CA SER A 598 -6.63 -5.13 4.17
C SER A 598 -5.62 -5.15 3.01
N GLY A 599 -5.53 -6.27 2.28
CA GLY A 599 -4.51 -6.54 1.26
C GLY A 599 -3.11 -6.88 1.78
N TYR A 600 -2.84 -6.66 3.06
CA TYR A 600 -1.57 -7.03 3.70
C TYR A 600 -1.54 -8.49 4.17
N GLY A 601 -2.66 -9.21 4.07
CA GLY A 601 -2.75 -10.60 4.45
C GLY A 601 -2.93 -10.82 5.96
N GLN A 602 -3.49 -11.98 6.30
CA GLN A 602 -3.97 -12.28 7.64
C GLN A 602 -2.88 -12.25 8.73
N TYR A 603 -1.61 -12.50 8.37
CA TYR A 603 -0.50 -12.51 9.34
C TYR A 603 -0.02 -11.09 9.67
N LEU A 604 0.10 -10.20 8.67
CA LEU A 604 0.38 -8.79 8.94
C LEU A 604 -0.81 -8.11 9.63
N ASP A 605 -2.05 -8.48 9.33
CA ASP A 605 -3.23 -8.01 10.06
C ASP A 605 -3.19 -8.36 11.54
N VAL A 606 -2.76 -9.59 11.85
CA VAL A 606 -2.56 -10.00 13.24
C VAL A 606 -1.50 -9.12 13.89
N LEU A 607 -0.37 -8.85 13.25
CA LEU A 607 0.69 -8.02 13.82
C LEU A 607 0.24 -6.56 14.00
N HIS A 608 -0.46 -6.00 13.01
CA HIS A 608 -1.02 -4.65 13.02
C HIS A 608 -1.98 -4.43 14.21
N ALA A 609 -2.80 -5.44 14.52
CA ALA A 609 -3.78 -5.35 15.60
C ALA A 609 -3.17 -5.21 17.01
N TYR A 610 -1.88 -5.53 17.19
CA TYR A 610 -1.21 -5.49 18.49
C TYR A 610 -0.14 -4.39 18.53
N PRO A 611 -0.30 -3.36 19.38
CA PRO A 611 0.74 -2.34 19.56
C PRO A 611 2.03 -2.96 20.12
N THR A 612 3.15 -2.30 19.84
CA THR A 612 4.45 -2.70 20.37
C THR A 612 4.62 -2.28 21.84
N ASN A 613 3.80 -1.35 22.34
CA ASN A 613 3.95 -0.66 23.62
C ASN A 613 2.81 -0.94 24.61
#